data_AF-A0A7S3TEI9-F1
#
_entry.id   AF-A0A7S3TEI9-F1
#
_cell.length_a   1.000
_cell.length_b   1.000
_cell.length_c   1.000
_cell.angle_alpha   90.00
_cell.angle_beta   90.00
_cell.angle_gamma   90.00
#
_symmetry.space_group_name_H-M   'P 1'
#
loop_
_entity.id
_entity.type
_entity.pdbx_description
1 polymer ?
#
loop_
_entity_poly.entity_id
_entity_poly.type
_entity_poly.pdbx_seq_one_letter_code
_entity_poly.pdbx_strand_id
1 'polypeptide(L)'
;KKKKKKKGKKNRLPGFKYCSELKEYECLVELVQHNIVKKLPAQHLTDFIGEFNFIHSMLDDKTKTTYDPSMALIRQLVTEYIIFPLGSALVRKRFPDLIRSVLFYGPPGTGKTMIVRSIVHETHSVLFDLSPVNIEGEFAGSRQDSEKMVAMVMRAAKEYQPSVIYIDECDKVFPAKKKRKKGAKKAKKNDQTVPQ
;
A
#
# COMPACT_ATOMS: atom_id res chain seq x y z
N LYS A 1 43.18 19.42 -3.28
CA LYS A 1 42.37 18.19 -3.48
C LYS A 1 40.89 18.48 -3.21
N LYS A 2 40.09 18.84 -4.23
CA LYS A 2 38.63 19.06 -4.10
C LYS A 2 37.89 17.72 -4.03
N LYS A 3 37.32 17.38 -2.86
CA LYS A 3 36.44 16.21 -2.68
C LYS A 3 35.15 16.40 -3.48
N LYS A 4 34.95 15.59 -4.53
CA LYS A 4 33.67 15.42 -5.25
C LYS A 4 32.59 14.96 -4.26
N LYS A 5 31.56 15.79 -4.03
CA LYS A 5 30.32 15.40 -3.35
C LYS A 5 29.64 14.30 -4.18
N LYS A 6 29.54 13.08 -3.64
CA LYS A 6 28.72 11.98 -4.20
C LYS A 6 27.26 12.45 -4.17
N LYS A 7 26.68 12.77 -5.34
CA LYS A 7 25.23 12.91 -5.50
C LYS A 7 24.58 11.59 -5.07
N GLY A 8 23.74 11.64 -4.04
CA GLY A 8 23.00 10.48 -3.57
C GLY A 8 22.25 9.83 -4.73
N LYS A 9 22.46 8.52 -4.92
CA LYS A 9 21.65 7.72 -5.84
C LYS A 9 20.20 7.86 -5.37
N LYS A 10 19.37 8.61 -6.10
CA LYS A 10 17.91 8.53 -5.92
C LYS A 10 17.56 7.06 -6.05
N ASN A 11 16.99 6.45 -5.01
CA ASN A 11 16.45 5.10 -5.06
C ASN A 11 15.31 5.13 -6.09
N ARG A 12 15.65 4.89 -7.36
CA ARG A 12 14.68 4.73 -8.43
C ARG A 12 14.03 3.37 -8.21
N LEU A 13 12.70 3.33 -8.24
CA LEU A 13 11.98 2.07 -8.21
C LEU A 13 12.48 1.17 -9.36
N PRO A 14 12.59 -0.15 -9.14
CA PRO A 14 12.86 -1.08 -10.24
C PRO A 14 11.80 -0.89 -11.34
N GLY A 15 12.21 -0.88 -12.61
CA GLY A 15 11.32 -0.63 -13.77
C GLY A 15 11.31 0.80 -14.33
N PHE A 16 11.88 1.80 -13.63
CA PHE A 16 11.82 3.21 -14.06
C PHE A 16 12.39 3.51 -15.47
N LYS A 17 13.27 2.66 -16.00
CA LYS A 17 13.90 2.85 -17.33
C LYS A 17 12.95 2.54 -18.49
N TYR A 18 11.99 1.63 -18.32
CA TYR A 18 11.02 1.29 -19.38
C TYR A 18 9.88 2.32 -19.41
N CYS A 19 9.45 2.77 -18.23
CA CYS A 19 8.39 3.78 -18.14
C CYS A 19 8.84 5.16 -18.62
N SER A 20 10.12 5.45 -18.87
CA SER A 20 10.54 6.79 -19.36
C SER A 20 10.33 7.02 -20.85
N GLU A 21 10.05 5.96 -21.63
CA GLU A 21 9.97 6.02 -23.10
C GLU A 21 8.53 6.06 -23.64
N LEU A 22 7.52 5.72 -22.82
CA LEU A 22 6.10 5.73 -23.20
C LEU A 22 5.47 7.11 -22.98
N LYS A 23 4.59 7.50 -23.91
CA LYS A 23 3.80 8.75 -23.81
C LYS A 23 2.76 8.61 -22.69
N GLU A 24 2.44 9.73 -22.04
CA GLU A 24 1.61 9.77 -20.82
C GLU A 24 0.22 9.15 -21.04
N TYR A 25 -0.38 9.35 -22.22
CA TYR A 25 -1.69 8.77 -22.55
C TYR A 25 -1.64 7.26 -22.76
N GLU A 26 -0.56 6.72 -23.35
CA GLU A 26 -0.40 5.28 -23.62
C GLU A 26 -0.34 4.53 -22.29
N CYS A 27 0.35 5.12 -21.32
CA CYS A 27 0.42 4.61 -19.96
C CYS A 27 -0.97 4.50 -19.32
N LEU A 28 -1.82 5.52 -19.45
CA LEU A 28 -3.16 5.46 -18.87
C LEU A 28 -4.07 4.48 -19.63
N VAL A 29 -3.96 4.42 -20.96
CA VAL A 29 -4.76 3.50 -21.78
C VAL A 29 -4.43 2.04 -21.43
N GLU A 30 -3.16 1.69 -21.30
CA GLU A 30 -2.74 0.36 -20.86
C GLU A 30 -3.28 0.05 -19.45
N LEU A 31 -3.18 0.98 -18.49
CA LEU A 31 -3.70 0.77 -17.13
C LEU A 31 -5.23 0.60 -17.09
N VAL A 32 -5.96 1.27 -17.97
CA VAL A 32 -7.42 1.10 -18.11
C VAL A 32 -7.74 -0.25 -18.77
N GLN A 33 -7.00 -0.64 -19.80
CA GLN A 33 -7.17 -1.95 -20.47
C GLN A 33 -6.93 -3.12 -19.51
N HIS A 34 -5.91 -3.01 -18.65
CA HIS A 34 -5.63 -4.01 -17.61
C HIS A 34 -6.56 -3.92 -16.39
N ASN A 35 -7.62 -3.10 -16.43
CA ASN A 35 -8.54 -2.89 -15.32
C ASN A 35 -7.86 -2.48 -14.00
N ILE A 36 -6.68 -1.86 -14.05
CA ILE A 36 -5.99 -1.36 -12.84
C ILE A 36 -6.64 -0.06 -12.38
N VAL A 37 -7.03 0.78 -13.34
CA VAL A 37 -7.84 1.98 -13.06
C VAL A 37 -9.31 1.58 -13.06
N LYS A 38 -9.91 1.52 -11.87
CA LYS A 38 -11.33 1.15 -11.72
C LYS A 38 -12.13 2.34 -11.19
N LYS A 39 -13.32 2.55 -11.76
CA LYS A 39 -14.34 3.40 -11.12
C LYS A 39 -15.09 2.53 -10.11
N LEU A 40 -14.97 2.89 -8.83
CA LEU A 40 -15.75 2.26 -7.77
C LEU A 40 -17.17 2.85 -7.73
N PRO A 41 -18.17 2.09 -7.24
CA PRO A 41 -19.49 2.63 -6.97
C PRO A 41 -19.40 3.77 -5.94
N ALA A 42 -20.25 4.78 -6.11
CA ALA A 42 -20.33 5.92 -5.20
C ALA A 42 -20.74 5.45 -3.81
N GLN A 43 -19.98 5.89 -2.81
CA GLN A 43 -20.27 5.62 -1.40
C GLN A 43 -19.87 6.83 -0.56
N HIS A 44 -20.67 7.17 0.45
CA HIS A 44 -20.37 8.31 1.32
C HIS A 44 -19.71 7.84 2.60
N LEU A 45 -18.91 8.70 3.25
CA LEU A 45 -18.31 8.37 4.55
C LEU A 45 -19.37 8.37 5.67
N THR A 46 -20.51 9.04 5.46
CA THR A 46 -21.68 8.99 6.36
C THR A 46 -22.24 7.59 6.51
N ASP A 47 -22.11 6.75 5.48
CA ASP A 47 -22.60 5.37 5.48
C ASP A 47 -21.76 4.47 6.39
N PHE A 48 -20.57 4.93 6.80
CA PHE A 48 -19.73 4.25 7.78
C PHE A 48 -20.25 4.55 9.18
N ILE A 49 -21.20 3.72 9.62
CA ILE A 49 -21.84 3.80 10.93
C ILE A 49 -20.96 3.12 11.98
N GLY A 50 -20.70 3.84 13.05
CA GLY A 50 -20.23 3.25 14.29
C GLY A 50 -20.02 4.29 15.38
N GLU A 51 -20.22 3.87 16.62
CA GLU A 51 -20.16 4.74 17.78
C GLU A 51 -18.75 4.82 18.37
N PHE A 52 -18.55 5.75 19.31
CA PHE A 52 -17.35 5.78 20.12
C PHE A 52 -17.43 4.70 21.20
N ASN A 53 -16.38 3.89 21.34
CA ASN A 53 -16.25 2.95 22.46
C ASN A 53 -15.82 3.71 23.72
N PHE A 54 -16.77 4.37 24.39
CA PHE A 54 -16.50 5.18 25.58
C PHE A 54 -16.02 4.36 26.78
N ILE A 55 -16.52 3.12 26.93
CA ILE A 55 -16.21 2.25 28.08
C ILE A 55 -14.77 1.73 28.02
N HIS A 56 -14.30 1.32 26.84
CA HIS A 56 -12.94 0.81 26.65
C HIS A 56 -11.89 1.90 26.91
N SER A 57 -12.16 3.14 26.46
CA SER A 57 -11.27 4.29 26.69
C SER A 57 -11.08 4.67 28.17
N MET A 58 -11.99 4.24 29.07
CA MET A 58 -11.85 4.45 30.52
C MET A 58 -11.14 3.28 31.23
N LEU A 59 -11.08 2.11 30.59
CA LEU A 59 -10.48 0.88 31.12
C LEU A 59 -9.09 0.59 30.54
N ASP A 60 -8.60 1.43 29.62
CA ASP A 60 -7.27 1.32 29.03
C ASP A 60 -6.19 1.56 30.09
N ASP A 61 -5.75 0.47 30.73
CA ASP A 61 -4.45 0.40 31.35
C ASP A 61 -3.41 0.67 30.26
N LYS A 62 -2.88 1.91 30.21
CA LYS A 62 -1.88 2.43 29.25
C LYS A 62 -0.64 1.52 29.02
N THR A 63 -0.50 0.46 29.79
CA THR A 63 0.64 -0.44 29.83
C THR A 63 0.44 -1.78 29.11
N LYS A 64 -0.79 -2.21 28.78
CA LYS A 64 -1.03 -3.58 28.27
C LYS A 64 -1.84 -3.72 26.97
N THR A 65 -2.70 -2.78 26.62
CA THR A 65 -3.57 -2.92 25.45
C THR A 65 -3.13 -2.00 24.31
N THR A 66 -3.12 -2.55 23.09
CA THR A 66 -3.12 -1.75 21.87
C THR A 66 -4.48 -1.06 21.78
N TYR A 67 -4.50 0.27 21.74
CA TYR A 67 -5.72 1.05 21.62
C TYR A 67 -6.51 0.62 20.37
N ASP A 68 -7.69 0.04 20.56
CA ASP A 68 -8.58 -0.33 19.46
C ASP A 68 -9.43 0.90 19.09
N PRO A 69 -9.17 1.57 17.96
CA PRO A 69 -9.89 2.78 17.61
C PRO A 69 -11.35 2.45 17.32
N SER A 70 -12.25 3.28 17.83
CA SER A 70 -13.67 3.20 17.47
C SER A 70 -13.86 3.53 15.98
N MET A 71 -14.95 3.03 15.39
CA MET A 71 -15.30 3.33 14.00
C MET A 71 -15.46 4.84 13.75
N ALA A 72 -16.05 5.56 14.71
CA ALA A 72 -16.16 7.01 14.65
C ALA A 72 -14.79 7.71 14.62
N LEU A 73 -13.83 7.21 15.38
CA LEU A 73 -12.47 7.73 15.39
C LEU A 73 -11.75 7.43 14.06
N ILE A 74 -11.90 6.23 13.51
CA ILE A 74 -11.35 5.89 12.19
C ILE A 74 -11.88 6.87 11.13
N ARG A 75 -13.19 7.15 11.15
CA ARG A 75 -13.81 8.13 10.25
C ARG A 75 -13.16 9.51 10.37
N GLN A 76 -12.94 9.97 11.60
CA GLN A 76 -12.27 11.24 11.86
C GLN A 76 -10.82 11.24 11.34
N LEU A 77 -10.04 10.21 11.68
CA LEU A 77 -8.64 10.09 11.25
C LEU A 77 -8.51 10.02 9.72
N VAL A 78 -9.41 9.29 9.05
CA VAL A 78 -9.45 9.23 7.58
C VAL A 78 -9.76 10.60 6.97
N THR A 79 -10.70 11.33 7.56
CA THR A 79 -11.04 12.69 7.11
C THR A 79 -9.85 13.63 7.23
N GLU A 80 -9.19 13.61 8.38
CA GLU A 80 -8.09 14.51 8.69
C GLU A 80 -6.83 14.19 7.89
N TYR A 81 -6.45 12.92 7.81
CA TYR A 81 -5.18 12.50 7.22
C TYR A 81 -5.23 12.17 5.73
N ILE A 82 -6.40 11.84 5.18
CA ILE A 82 -6.53 11.43 3.78
C ILE A 82 -7.33 12.46 2.99
N ILE A 83 -8.55 12.77 3.42
CA ILE A 83 -9.48 13.60 2.62
C ILE A 83 -8.99 15.05 2.58
N PHE A 84 -8.65 15.67 3.71
CA PHE A 84 -8.17 17.05 3.74
C PHE A 84 -6.91 17.32 2.92
N PRO A 85 -5.82 16.52 3.00
CA PRO A 85 -4.65 16.78 2.17
C PRO A 85 -4.84 16.46 0.70
N LEU A 86 -5.83 15.64 0.32
CA LEU A 86 -6.20 15.41 -1.07
C LEU A 86 -7.08 16.56 -1.62
N GLY A 87 -7.95 17.14 -0.80
CA GLY A 87 -8.85 18.22 -1.20
C GLY A 87 -8.20 19.61 -1.25
N SER A 88 -7.22 19.91 -0.38
CA SER A 88 -6.63 21.26 -0.31
C SER A 88 -5.11 21.27 -0.27
N ALA A 89 -4.51 22.02 -1.19
CA ALA A 89 -3.06 22.28 -1.21
C ALA A 89 -2.59 23.12 -0.01
N LEU A 90 -3.48 23.89 0.64
CA LEU A 90 -3.14 24.69 1.82
C LEU A 90 -2.89 23.80 3.04
N VAL A 91 -3.72 22.77 3.22
CA VAL A 91 -3.54 21.75 4.26
C VAL A 91 -2.18 21.08 4.08
N ARG A 92 -1.84 20.66 2.85
CA ARG A 92 -0.53 20.06 2.55
C ARG A 92 0.68 20.94 2.89
N LYS A 93 0.56 22.27 2.81
CA LYS A 93 1.65 23.19 3.17
C LYS A 93 1.78 23.39 4.68
N ARG A 94 0.66 23.29 5.40
CA ARG A 94 0.59 23.57 6.84
C ARG A 94 1.03 22.38 7.69
N PHE A 95 0.81 21.16 7.20
CA PHE A 95 1.26 19.93 7.85
C PHE A 95 2.60 19.47 7.25
N PRO A 96 3.73 19.54 7.99
CA PRO A 96 5.03 19.11 7.48
C PRO A 96 5.13 17.58 7.27
N ASP A 97 4.37 16.81 8.05
CA ASP A 97 4.35 15.35 8.00
C ASP A 97 3.08 14.83 7.31
N LEU A 98 3.07 14.87 5.97
CA LEU A 98 1.98 14.27 5.22
C LEU A 98 2.05 12.74 5.31
N ILE A 99 0.98 12.13 5.83
CA ILE A 99 0.82 10.68 5.81
C ILE A 99 0.71 10.22 4.36
N ARG A 100 1.65 9.37 3.93
CA ARG A 100 1.72 8.85 2.55
C ARG A 100 1.03 7.51 2.37
N SER A 101 0.84 6.77 3.45
CA SER A 101 0.29 5.41 3.43
C SER A 101 -0.46 5.14 4.72
N VAL A 102 -1.67 4.58 4.59
CA VAL A 102 -2.52 4.14 5.70
C VAL A 102 -2.80 2.65 5.50
N LEU A 103 -2.78 1.88 6.58
CA LEU A 103 -3.09 0.46 6.58
C LEU A 103 -4.33 0.20 7.45
N PHE A 104 -5.36 -0.38 6.85
CA PHE A 104 -6.54 -0.84 7.56
C PHE A 104 -6.41 -2.32 7.92
N TYR A 105 -6.35 -2.65 9.21
CA TYR A 105 -6.32 -4.03 9.71
C TYR A 105 -7.55 -4.33 10.55
N GLY A 106 -7.84 -5.61 10.76
CA GLY A 106 -9.06 -6.06 11.46
C GLY A 106 -9.69 -7.31 10.84
N PRO A 107 -10.74 -7.87 11.46
CA PRO A 107 -11.49 -9.01 10.94
C PRO A 107 -12.14 -8.72 9.58
N PRO A 108 -12.43 -9.75 8.76
CA PRO A 108 -13.26 -9.59 7.56
C PRO A 108 -14.67 -9.11 7.95
N GLY A 109 -15.32 -8.35 7.05
CA GLY A 109 -16.67 -7.83 7.28
C GLY A 109 -16.74 -6.49 8.03
N THR A 110 -15.61 -5.91 8.43
CA THR A 110 -15.53 -4.59 9.11
C THR A 110 -15.58 -3.38 8.17
N GLY A 111 -15.94 -3.57 6.89
CA GLY A 111 -16.10 -2.46 5.95
C GLY A 111 -14.80 -1.78 5.50
N LYS A 112 -13.63 -2.44 5.58
CA LYS A 112 -12.35 -1.86 5.11
C LYS A 112 -12.40 -1.41 3.65
N THR A 113 -12.92 -2.28 2.77
CA THR A 113 -13.11 -1.97 1.34
C THR A 113 -14.13 -0.85 1.14
N MET A 114 -15.10 -0.74 2.06
CA MET A 114 -16.13 0.30 2.07
C MET A 114 -15.52 1.69 2.33
N ILE A 115 -14.66 1.81 3.33
CA ILE A 115 -13.93 3.06 3.63
C ILE A 115 -13.15 3.54 2.40
N VAL A 116 -12.46 2.62 1.72
CA VAL A 116 -11.67 2.99 0.53
C VAL A 116 -12.56 3.51 -0.60
N ARG A 117 -13.74 2.91 -0.81
CA ARG A 117 -14.75 3.41 -1.75
C ARG A 117 -15.18 4.83 -1.39
N SER A 118 -15.49 5.07 -0.11
CA SER A 118 -15.89 6.39 0.37
C SER A 118 -14.81 7.45 0.18
N ILE A 119 -13.54 7.13 0.48
CA ILE A 119 -12.41 8.05 0.29
C ILE A 119 -12.27 8.47 -1.18
N VAL A 120 -12.33 7.50 -2.10
CA VAL A 120 -12.21 7.76 -3.54
C VAL A 120 -13.36 8.65 -4.03
N HIS A 121 -14.57 8.38 -3.54
CA HIS A 121 -15.76 9.15 -3.88
C HIS A 121 -15.68 10.59 -3.36
N GLU A 122 -15.30 10.81 -2.10
CA GLU A 122 -15.22 12.15 -1.50
C GLU A 122 -14.08 13.01 -2.02
N THR A 123 -12.98 12.39 -2.45
CA THR A 123 -11.83 13.11 -2.99
C THR A 123 -11.87 13.24 -4.51
N HIS A 124 -12.87 12.63 -5.17
CA HIS A 124 -12.95 12.49 -6.63
C HIS A 124 -11.61 12.07 -7.26
N SER A 125 -10.90 11.16 -6.57
CA SER A 125 -9.54 10.76 -6.95
C SER A 125 -9.54 9.57 -7.90
N VAL A 126 -8.48 9.45 -8.69
CA VAL A 126 -8.28 8.27 -9.53
C VAL A 126 -7.82 7.12 -8.65
N LEU A 127 -8.55 6.01 -8.68
CA LEU A 127 -8.17 4.79 -7.98
C LEU A 127 -7.32 3.89 -8.87
N PHE A 128 -6.17 3.47 -8.34
CA PHE A 128 -5.34 2.41 -8.89
C PHE A 128 -5.45 1.18 -7.98
N ASP A 129 -6.10 0.12 -8.47
CA ASP A 129 -6.29 -1.13 -7.75
C ASP A 129 -5.19 -2.14 -8.10
N LEU A 130 -4.26 -2.32 -7.17
CA LEU A 130 -3.13 -3.25 -7.21
C LEU A 130 -3.41 -4.52 -6.39
N SER A 131 -4.67 -4.94 -6.29
CA SER A 131 -5.04 -6.20 -5.64
C SER A 131 -4.37 -7.40 -6.33
N PRO A 132 -4.00 -8.45 -5.58
CA PRO A 132 -3.28 -9.62 -6.12
C PRO A 132 -4.02 -10.27 -7.29
N VAL A 133 -5.35 -10.27 -7.28
CA VAL A 133 -6.19 -10.76 -8.39
C VAL A 133 -5.89 -10.05 -9.73
N ASN A 134 -5.62 -8.74 -9.70
CA ASN A 134 -5.28 -7.96 -10.90
C ASN A 134 -3.81 -8.19 -11.31
N ILE A 135 -2.92 -8.46 -10.35
CA ILE A 135 -1.48 -8.65 -10.61
C ILE A 135 -1.20 -10.05 -11.18
N GLU A 136 -1.92 -11.06 -10.70
CA GLU A 136 -1.72 -12.47 -11.07
C GLU A 136 -2.28 -12.82 -12.46
N GLY A 137 -3.17 -12.00 -13.03
CA GLY A 137 -3.86 -12.29 -14.29
C GLY A 137 -2.97 -12.26 -15.55
N GLU A 138 -2.13 -11.24 -15.74
CA GLU A 138 -1.41 -11.05 -17.02
C GLU A 138 0.10 -10.82 -16.89
N PHE A 139 0.61 -10.43 -15.72
CA PHE A 139 2.05 -10.20 -15.49
C PHE A 139 2.74 -11.31 -14.69
N ALA A 140 2.08 -12.46 -14.54
CA ALA A 140 2.59 -13.63 -13.81
C ALA A 140 3.84 -14.27 -14.44
N GLY A 141 4.19 -13.92 -15.68
CA GLY A 141 5.29 -14.54 -16.43
C GLY A 141 6.69 -14.20 -15.90
N SER A 142 6.90 -13.02 -15.30
CA SER A 142 8.21 -12.62 -14.77
C SER A 142 8.09 -11.57 -13.68
N ARG A 143 8.85 -11.74 -12.59
CA ARG A 143 8.96 -10.77 -11.48
C ARG A 143 9.30 -9.34 -11.94
N GLN A 144 9.91 -9.22 -13.11
CA GLN A 144 10.23 -7.95 -13.75
C GLN A 144 9.00 -7.23 -14.30
N ASP A 145 7.99 -7.95 -14.76
CA ASP A 145 6.82 -7.34 -15.39
C ASP A 145 5.82 -6.80 -14.34
N SER A 146 5.68 -7.47 -13.20
CA SER A 146 4.97 -6.91 -12.06
C SER A 146 5.67 -5.67 -11.48
N GLU A 147 7.01 -5.64 -11.45
CA GLU A 147 7.78 -4.44 -11.06
C GLU A 147 7.60 -3.29 -12.07
N LYS A 148 7.56 -3.58 -13.38
CA LYS A 148 7.25 -2.58 -14.42
C LYS A 148 5.87 -1.97 -14.22
N MET A 149 4.85 -2.80 -13.98
CA MET A 149 3.48 -2.33 -13.75
C MET A 149 3.40 -1.41 -12.53
N VAL A 150 4.03 -1.77 -11.40
CA VAL A 150 4.06 -0.91 -10.20
C VAL A 150 4.77 0.42 -10.50
N ALA A 151 5.88 0.40 -11.24
CA ALA A 151 6.59 1.62 -11.63
C ALA A 151 5.73 2.52 -12.52
N MET A 152 4.96 1.92 -13.42
CA MET A 152 4.04 2.58 -14.33
C MET A 152 2.86 3.21 -13.60
N VAL A 153 2.21 2.47 -12.68
CA VAL A 153 1.15 3.00 -11.81
C VAL A 153 1.67 4.16 -10.97
N MET A 154 2.86 4.06 -10.40
CA MET A 154 3.45 5.17 -9.64
C MET A 154 3.80 6.39 -10.49
N ARG A 155 4.04 6.22 -11.80
CA ARG A 155 4.21 7.32 -12.73
C ARG A 155 2.86 7.98 -13.02
N ALA A 156 1.88 7.18 -13.44
CA ALA A 156 0.53 7.66 -13.70
C ALA A 156 -0.08 8.37 -12.48
N ALA A 157 0.05 7.81 -11.28
CA ALA A 157 -0.45 8.42 -10.04
C ALA A 157 0.18 9.79 -9.75
N LYS A 158 1.43 10.04 -10.15
CA LYS A 158 2.07 11.35 -9.97
C LYS A 158 1.58 12.38 -10.97
N GLU A 159 1.28 11.96 -12.18
CA GLU A 159 0.76 12.80 -13.26
C GLU A 159 -0.72 13.13 -13.03
N TYR A 160 -1.52 12.14 -12.62
CA TYR A 160 -2.97 12.25 -12.41
C TYR A 160 -3.37 12.53 -10.95
N GLN A 161 -2.78 13.54 -10.31
CA GLN A 161 -3.20 13.95 -8.95
C GLN A 161 -4.58 14.64 -8.98
N PRO A 162 -5.49 14.36 -8.02
CA PRO A 162 -5.36 13.46 -6.86
C PRO A 162 -5.59 11.97 -7.21
N SER A 163 -4.76 11.09 -6.64
CA SER A 163 -4.79 9.65 -6.89
C SER A 163 -4.69 8.82 -5.61
N VAL A 164 -5.40 7.70 -5.54
CA VAL A 164 -5.33 6.73 -4.44
C VAL A 164 -4.87 5.38 -4.99
N ILE A 165 -3.87 4.77 -4.36
CA ILE A 165 -3.41 3.43 -4.68
C ILE A 165 -3.96 2.48 -3.62
N TYR A 166 -4.77 1.52 -4.05
CA TYR A 166 -5.38 0.51 -3.20
C TYR A 166 -4.71 -0.85 -3.43
N ILE A 167 -4.42 -1.54 -2.33
CA ILE A 167 -3.87 -2.91 -2.34
C ILE A 167 -4.73 -3.70 -1.36
N ASP A 168 -5.64 -4.52 -1.89
CA ASP A 168 -6.35 -5.49 -1.05
C ASP A 168 -5.45 -6.69 -0.73
N GLU A 169 -5.72 -7.35 0.38
CA GLU A 169 -5.01 -8.57 0.81
C GLU A 169 -3.48 -8.43 0.72
N CYS A 170 -2.94 -7.35 1.28
CA CYS A 170 -1.51 -7.01 1.16
C CYS A 170 -0.57 -8.14 1.61
N ASP A 171 -1.02 -9.03 2.50
CA ASP A 171 -0.29 -10.22 2.93
C ASP A 171 0.04 -11.20 1.79
N LYS A 172 -0.83 -11.28 0.77
CA LYS A 172 -0.61 -12.11 -0.43
C LYS A 172 0.38 -11.46 -1.39
N VAL A 173 0.30 -10.13 -1.54
CA VAL A 173 1.18 -9.35 -2.43
C VAL A 173 2.61 -9.27 -1.88
N PHE A 174 2.75 -9.12 -0.56
CA PHE A 174 4.04 -9.04 0.12
C PHE A 174 4.23 -10.27 1.03
N PRO A 175 4.57 -11.45 0.45
CA PRO A 175 4.92 -12.58 1.28
C PRO A 175 6.10 -12.17 2.16
N ALA A 176 5.90 -12.24 3.47
CA ALA A 176 6.97 -12.04 4.44
C ALA A 176 8.15 -12.88 3.96
N LYS A 177 9.31 -12.25 3.70
CA LYS A 177 10.53 -12.96 3.28
C LYS A 177 10.76 -14.06 4.31
N LYS A 178 10.37 -15.31 4.00
CA LYS A 178 10.79 -16.46 4.77
C LYS A 178 12.30 -16.33 4.79
N LYS A 179 12.87 -16.06 5.97
CA LYS A 179 14.30 -16.24 6.20
C LYS A 179 14.55 -17.65 5.72
N ARG A 180 15.16 -17.81 4.54
CA ARG A 180 15.68 -19.10 4.08
C ARG A 180 16.57 -19.52 5.25
N LYS A 181 16.13 -20.48 6.06
CA LYS A 181 16.98 -21.15 7.04
C LYS A 181 18.17 -21.64 6.22
N LYS A 182 19.29 -20.94 6.32
CA LYS A 182 20.56 -21.39 5.75
C LYS A 182 20.80 -22.77 6.36
N GLY A 183 21.05 -23.74 5.48
CA GLY A 183 21.12 -25.17 5.70
C GLY A 183 21.41 -25.64 7.12
N ALA A 184 20.51 -26.49 7.64
CA ALA A 184 20.94 -27.56 8.53
C ALA A 184 21.98 -28.39 7.75
N LYS A 185 23.26 -28.28 8.14
CA LYS A 185 24.31 -29.19 7.66
C LYS A 185 23.85 -30.61 7.98
N LYS A 186 23.64 -31.43 6.94
CA LYS A 186 23.59 -32.89 7.07
C LYS A 186 24.83 -33.33 7.85
N ALA A 187 24.64 -33.83 9.06
CA ALA A 187 25.67 -34.58 9.78
C ALA A 187 25.95 -35.84 8.96
N LYS A 188 27.11 -35.92 8.32
CA LYS A 188 27.69 -37.18 7.87
C LYS A 188 28.05 -37.96 9.13
N LYS A 189 27.25 -38.97 9.48
CA LYS A 189 27.72 -40.10 10.30
C LYS A 189 28.67 -40.89 9.39
N ASN A 190 29.97 -40.68 9.57
CA ASN A 190 30.97 -41.64 9.11
C ASN A 190 30.93 -42.79 10.11
N ASP A 191 30.37 -43.90 9.65
CA ASP A 191 30.54 -45.22 10.22
C ASP A 191 31.94 -45.69 9.80
N GLN A 192 32.84 -45.92 10.75
CA GLN A 192 34.01 -46.80 10.59
C GLN A 192 34.73 -47.01 11.93
N THR A 193 34.84 -48.29 12.28
CA THR A 193 35.89 -49.00 13.04
C THR A 193 35.92 -48.93 14.57
N VAL A 194 35.48 -50.06 15.17
CA VAL A 194 35.95 -50.67 16.43
C VAL A 194 37.39 -51.17 16.20
N PRO A 195 38.36 -50.90 17.10
CA PRO A 195 38.88 -51.89 18.08
C PRO A 195 39.36 -51.23 19.41
N GLN A 196 39.50 -51.83 20.59
CA GLN A 196 39.41 -53.18 21.15
C GLN A 196 38.66 -53.09 22.49
#